data_AF-A0A6J1F3R3-F1
#
_entry.id   AF-A0A6J1F3R3-F1
#
_cell.length_a   1.000
_cell.length_b   1.000
_cell.length_c   1.000
_cell.angle_alpha   90.00
_cell.angle_beta   90.00
_cell.angle_gamma   90.00
#
_symmetry.space_group_name_H-M   'P 1'
#
loop_
_entity.id
_entity.type
_entity.pdbx_description
1 polymer ?
#
loop_
_entity_poly.entity_id
_entity_poly.type
_entity_poly.pdbx_seq_one_letter_code
_entity_poly.pdbx_strand_id
1 'polypeptide(L)'
;MAEVGECSASNSSIQNWAKLNIEINSDEAVIFSETKSSSVDKYEWCKITRNSDVNSITLQNRSFNAILVDETLVQKDDIAFIKCGSEIVSGPVQDGHLSYKFEILSDSKVCKGLKISMDVEHTKCSICLNIWHDVVTAAPCFHNFCNGCFSEWLKRSQEKRTSVLCPQCRAVVQFVGRNHFLLNIAETILQEDSSLRRSVEEIAILDSCSLIQSNLVIGSGKKRTQKRPHSVLGQEESGVLELPCPQCGTEYAGFRCNPNTVHLQCHGCGGMMPSRFDIGIPQHCLGCDRAFCGAYWRAQRLQRSGTYATCNPETLKPISSRTISRIPQLTHENNQHEQDITERCISQMGKTLQDVISEWIVKFNNREIDRTRMPLNHVEMITAETHICNECYDKLVGFLLYWFRISTPKYLLPGDATERENCWYGYACRTQHHNEDHARKRNHVCRPTRSR
;
A
#
# COMPACT_ATOMS: atom_id res chain seq x y z
N MET A 1 8.87 59.80 -17.51
CA MET A 1 8.18 58.74 -18.28
C MET A 1 7.69 57.76 -17.21
N ALA A 2 6.51 58.02 -16.62
CA ALA A 2 5.19 57.45 -16.98
C ALA A 2 5.19 55.92 -16.83
N GLU A 3 4.30 55.21 -16.12
CA GLU A 3 3.08 55.41 -15.30
C GLU A 3 2.87 54.05 -14.58
N VAL A 4 2.64 54.00 -13.26
CA VAL A 4 1.40 53.58 -12.54
C VAL A 4 0.69 52.31 -13.02
N GLY A 5 0.37 51.38 -12.09
CA GLY A 5 -0.69 50.37 -12.25
C GLY A 5 -0.72 49.26 -11.18
N GLU A 6 -1.82 49.18 -10.42
CA GLU A 6 -2.07 48.40 -9.20
C GLU A 6 -2.50 46.92 -9.37
N CYS A 7 -2.30 46.15 -8.28
CA CYS A 7 -3.13 45.07 -7.67
C CYS A 7 -4.28 44.39 -8.46
N SER A 8 -4.33 43.03 -8.42
CA SER A 8 -5.33 42.19 -7.70
C SER A 8 -5.63 40.81 -8.34
N ALA A 9 -6.07 39.90 -7.46
CA ALA A 9 -6.32 38.46 -7.54
C ALA A 9 -6.92 37.82 -8.83
N SER A 10 -6.59 36.54 -9.06
CA SER A 10 -7.60 35.50 -9.30
C SER A 10 -7.02 34.08 -9.22
N ASN A 11 -7.72 33.22 -8.47
CA ASN A 11 -7.58 31.78 -8.47
C ASN A 11 -7.85 31.22 -9.87
N SER A 12 -7.00 30.33 -10.38
CA SER A 12 -7.43 29.34 -11.38
C SER A 12 -7.27 27.94 -10.80
N SER A 13 -8.41 27.36 -10.46
CA SER A 13 -8.64 25.96 -10.16
C SER A 13 -7.92 25.06 -11.17
N ILE A 14 -7.06 24.18 -10.66
CA ILE A 14 -6.57 23.04 -11.42
C ILE A 14 -7.78 22.10 -11.59
N GLN A 15 -8.47 22.19 -12.73
CA GLN A 15 -9.47 21.20 -13.14
C GLN A 15 -8.72 19.88 -13.39
N ASN A 16 -8.90 18.94 -12.47
CA ASN A 16 -8.40 17.57 -12.62
C ASN A 16 -9.27 16.84 -13.65
N TRP A 17 -8.87 16.84 -14.92
CA TRP A 17 -9.49 15.96 -15.90
C TRP A 17 -9.06 14.51 -15.64
N ALA A 18 -10.00 13.66 -15.23
CA ALA A 18 -9.79 12.23 -15.24
C ALA A 18 -9.90 11.74 -16.69
N LYS A 19 -8.75 11.53 -17.36
CA LYS A 19 -8.72 10.99 -18.72
C LYS A 19 -8.95 9.47 -18.66
N LEU A 20 -10.19 9.03 -18.88
CA LEU A 20 -10.54 7.62 -19.03
C LEU A 20 -10.51 7.26 -20.53
N ASN A 21 -9.47 6.54 -20.96
CA ASN A 21 -9.40 6.01 -22.33
C ASN A 21 -10.17 4.67 -22.36
N ILE A 22 -11.41 4.67 -22.86
CA ILE A 22 -12.22 3.47 -23.04
C ILE A 22 -12.06 3.00 -24.50
N GLU A 23 -11.38 1.87 -24.71
CA GLU A 23 -11.29 1.20 -26.02
C GLU A 23 -12.58 0.41 -26.30
N ILE A 24 -13.33 0.81 -27.33
CA ILE A 24 -14.55 0.11 -27.77
C ILE A 24 -14.19 -0.77 -28.97
N ASN A 25 -14.00 -2.08 -28.74
CA ASN A 25 -13.68 -3.08 -29.77
C ASN A 25 -14.91 -3.89 -30.24
N SER A 26 -16.12 -3.53 -29.81
CA SER A 26 -17.39 -4.26 -30.03
C SER A 26 -18.43 -3.36 -30.69
N ASP A 27 -19.35 -3.94 -31.48
CA ASP A 27 -20.47 -3.23 -32.13
C ASP A 27 -21.43 -2.57 -31.10
N GLU A 28 -21.39 -3.05 -29.86
CA GLU A 28 -22.06 -2.45 -28.71
C GLU A 28 -21.10 -2.38 -27.50
N ALA A 29 -21.04 -1.22 -26.83
CA ALA A 29 -20.35 -1.05 -25.56
C ALA A 29 -21.26 -0.35 -24.55
N VAL A 30 -21.36 -0.91 -23.35
CA VAL A 30 -22.06 -0.28 -22.22
C VAL A 30 -21.02 0.35 -21.30
N ILE A 31 -21.14 1.65 -21.04
CA ILE A 31 -20.24 2.35 -20.14
C ILE A 31 -20.82 2.30 -18.73
N PHE A 32 -19.95 1.95 -17.79
CA PHE A 32 -20.23 1.93 -16.37
C PHE A 32 -19.61 3.16 -15.71
N SER A 33 -20.34 3.79 -14.80
CA SER A 33 -19.82 4.88 -13.97
C SER A 33 -19.53 4.30 -12.60
N GLU A 34 -18.27 4.35 -12.20
CA GLU A 34 -17.89 4.04 -10.81
C GLU A 34 -18.15 5.28 -9.96
N THR A 35 -19.27 5.28 -9.24
CA THR A 35 -19.50 6.30 -8.20
C THR A 35 -18.62 5.95 -7.01
N LYS A 36 -17.45 6.60 -6.94
CA LYS A 36 -16.33 6.34 -6.01
C LYS A 36 -15.63 5.01 -6.29
N SER A 37 -14.31 5.04 -6.21
CA SER A 37 -13.32 4.00 -6.55
C SER A 37 -13.40 2.70 -5.73
N SER A 38 -14.57 2.35 -5.19
CA SER A 38 -14.85 1.10 -4.49
C SER A 38 -16.32 0.64 -4.55
N SER A 39 -17.18 1.21 -5.41
CA SER A 39 -18.53 0.64 -5.58
C SER A 39 -18.45 -0.64 -6.42
N VAL A 40 -18.82 -1.77 -5.82
CA VAL A 40 -19.06 -3.04 -6.54
C VAL A 40 -20.26 -2.89 -7.50
N ASP A 41 -21.13 -1.93 -7.21
CA ASP A 41 -22.26 -1.56 -8.04
C ASP A 41 -21.78 -0.74 -9.24
N LYS A 42 -21.49 -1.44 -10.34
CA LYS A 42 -21.35 -0.83 -11.65
C LYS A 42 -22.73 -0.39 -12.13
N TYR A 43 -22.98 0.91 -12.11
CA TYR A 43 -24.21 1.45 -12.71
C TYR A 43 -24.00 1.66 -14.21
N GLU A 44 -24.79 0.96 -15.01
CA GLU A 44 -24.91 1.23 -16.45
C GLU A 44 -25.51 2.63 -16.61
N TRP A 45 -24.71 3.57 -17.11
CA TRP A 45 -25.19 4.95 -17.28
C TRP A 45 -25.37 5.33 -18.74
N CYS A 46 -24.66 4.70 -19.67
CA CYS A 46 -25.00 4.81 -21.09
C CYS A 46 -24.63 3.54 -21.89
N LYS A 47 -25.39 3.30 -22.96
CA LYS A 47 -25.09 2.31 -24.01
C LYS A 47 -24.67 3.05 -25.26
N ILE A 48 -23.55 2.66 -25.85
CA ILE A 48 -22.99 3.22 -27.06
C ILE A 48 -23.03 2.17 -28.17
N THR A 49 -23.63 2.53 -29.30
CA THR A 49 -23.77 1.67 -30.47
C THR A 49 -23.19 2.38 -31.69
N ARG A 50 -22.31 1.69 -32.41
CA ARG A 50 -21.72 2.22 -33.64
C ARG A 50 -22.76 2.18 -34.77
N ASN A 51 -22.97 3.31 -35.44
CA ASN A 51 -23.85 3.33 -36.60
C ASN A 51 -23.11 2.79 -37.83
N SER A 52 -23.87 2.36 -38.85
CA SER A 52 -23.33 1.92 -40.15
C SER A 52 -22.50 2.99 -40.87
N ASP A 53 -22.63 4.25 -40.46
CA ASP A 53 -21.90 5.39 -41.01
C ASP A 53 -20.59 5.61 -40.23
N VAL A 54 -19.48 5.70 -40.95
CA VAL A 54 -18.10 5.64 -40.43
C VAL A 54 -17.78 6.67 -39.33
N ASN A 55 -18.59 7.72 -39.17
CA ASN A 55 -18.32 8.86 -38.28
C ASN A 55 -19.42 9.17 -37.25
N SER A 56 -20.49 8.38 -37.16
CA SER A 56 -21.56 8.63 -36.18
C SER A 56 -21.77 7.46 -35.24
N ILE A 57 -21.99 7.79 -33.98
CA ILE A 57 -22.21 6.81 -32.92
C ILE A 57 -23.43 7.26 -32.13
N THR A 58 -24.26 6.28 -31.78
CA THR A 58 -25.49 6.49 -31.04
C THR A 58 -25.22 6.21 -29.56
N LEU A 59 -25.50 7.19 -28.71
CA LEU A 59 -25.47 7.06 -27.26
C LEU A 59 -26.89 7.01 -26.73
N GLN A 60 -27.21 6.01 -25.92
CA GLN A 60 -28.45 5.89 -25.18
C GLN A 60 -28.18 6.07 -23.68
N ASN A 61 -28.88 6.98 -23.02
CA ASN A 61 -28.76 7.15 -21.56
C ASN A 61 -29.47 5.99 -20.85
N ARG A 62 -28.74 5.24 -20.02
CA ARG A 62 -29.29 4.15 -19.19
C ARG A 62 -29.36 4.50 -17.71
N SER A 63 -28.83 5.65 -17.32
CA SER A 63 -28.85 6.09 -15.94
C SER A 63 -30.25 6.57 -15.52
N PHE A 64 -30.48 6.60 -14.20
CA PHE A 64 -31.73 7.13 -13.64
C PHE A 64 -31.87 8.66 -13.81
N ASN A 65 -30.74 9.36 -13.98
CA ASN A 65 -30.68 10.81 -14.09
C ASN A 65 -30.48 11.25 -15.55
N ALA A 66 -30.78 12.51 -15.85
CA ALA A 66 -30.42 13.08 -17.14
C ALA A 66 -28.89 13.26 -17.24
N ILE A 67 -28.36 13.06 -18.44
CA ILE A 67 -26.94 13.31 -18.77
C ILE A 67 -26.85 14.45 -19.77
N LEU A 68 -25.67 15.05 -19.89
CA LEU A 68 -25.41 16.13 -20.85
C LEU A 68 -24.50 15.60 -21.96
N VAL A 69 -24.86 15.85 -23.23
CA VAL A 69 -24.05 15.53 -24.41
C VAL A 69 -23.94 16.80 -25.26
N ASP A 70 -22.73 17.33 -25.43
CA ASP A 70 -22.48 18.61 -26.13
C ASP A 70 -23.48 19.71 -25.69
N GLU A 71 -23.61 19.90 -24.37
CA GLU A 71 -24.55 20.83 -23.72
C GLU A 71 -26.05 20.50 -23.86
N THR A 72 -26.40 19.40 -24.51
CA THR A 72 -27.79 18.94 -24.68
C THR A 72 -28.17 17.93 -23.60
N LEU A 73 -29.30 18.15 -22.92
CA LEU A 73 -29.84 17.22 -21.93
C LEU A 73 -30.45 15.99 -22.60
N VAL A 74 -30.03 14.80 -22.18
CA VAL A 74 -30.52 13.49 -22.62
C VAL A 74 -31.17 12.80 -21.43
N GLN A 75 -32.50 12.62 -21.46
CA GLN A 75 -33.24 11.97 -20.38
C GLN A 75 -32.97 10.46 -20.36
N LYS A 76 -33.47 9.77 -19.33
CA LYS A 76 -33.38 8.30 -19.25
C LYS A 76 -34.03 7.67 -20.49
N ASP A 77 -33.34 6.68 -21.07
CA ASP A 77 -33.72 5.91 -22.27
C ASP A 77 -33.71 6.71 -23.59
N ASP A 78 -33.49 8.03 -23.55
CA ASP A 78 -33.31 8.87 -24.73
C ASP A 78 -31.96 8.62 -25.42
N ILE A 79 -31.93 8.98 -26.70
CA ILE A 79 -30.80 8.78 -27.59
C ILE A 79 -30.22 10.11 -28.04
N ALA A 80 -28.89 10.19 -28.08
CA ALA A 80 -28.12 11.28 -28.66
C ALA A 80 -27.08 10.76 -29.65
N PHE A 81 -26.78 11.56 -30.67
CA PHE A 81 -25.70 11.26 -31.61
C PHE A 81 -24.41 11.93 -31.15
N ILE A 82 -23.36 11.14 -31.00
CA ILE A 82 -22.02 11.62 -30.63
C ILE A 82 -21.05 11.47 -31.80
N LYS A 83 -20.12 12.42 -31.91
CA LYS A 83 -19.05 12.45 -32.91
C LYS A 83 -17.70 12.56 -32.23
N CYS A 84 -16.63 12.35 -32.98
CA CYS A 84 -15.27 12.60 -32.48
C CYS A 84 -15.16 14.05 -31.97
N GLY A 85 -14.75 14.19 -30.71
CA GLY A 85 -14.64 15.44 -29.98
C GLY A 85 -15.80 15.75 -29.03
N SER A 86 -16.92 15.01 -29.07
CA SER A 86 -18.10 15.29 -28.23
C SER A 86 -17.80 15.15 -26.73
N GLU A 87 -18.34 16.07 -25.93
CA GLU A 87 -18.26 16.06 -24.46
C GLU A 87 -19.53 15.45 -23.86
N ILE A 88 -19.36 14.53 -22.91
CA ILE A 88 -20.44 13.83 -22.22
C ILE A 88 -20.24 14.02 -20.72
N VAL A 89 -21.25 14.52 -20.02
CA VAL A 89 -21.23 14.70 -18.56
C VAL A 89 -22.22 13.75 -17.91
N SER A 90 -21.78 13.04 -16.87
CA SER A 90 -22.56 12.00 -16.17
C SER A 90 -23.76 12.51 -15.37
N GLY A 91 -24.15 13.77 -15.53
CA GLY A 91 -25.26 14.40 -14.83
C GLY A 91 -25.80 15.61 -15.58
N PRO A 92 -26.85 16.26 -15.04
CA PRO A 92 -27.57 17.34 -15.72
C PRO A 92 -26.82 18.68 -15.68
N VAL A 93 -25.70 18.75 -14.98
CA VAL A 93 -24.82 19.93 -14.88
C VAL A 93 -23.35 19.49 -14.83
N GLN A 94 -22.45 20.33 -15.34
CA GLN A 94 -21.01 20.04 -15.39
C GLN A 94 -20.34 20.02 -14.01
N ASP A 95 -20.81 20.86 -13.07
CA ASP A 95 -20.21 20.96 -11.74
C ASP A 95 -20.50 19.72 -10.87
N GLY A 96 -19.46 19.18 -10.23
CA GLY A 96 -19.54 17.99 -9.39
C GLY A 96 -19.77 16.64 -10.11
N HIS A 97 -19.85 16.62 -11.45
CA HIS A 97 -20.07 15.40 -12.25
C HIS A 97 -18.86 15.07 -13.13
N LEU A 98 -18.74 13.81 -13.55
CA LEU A 98 -17.64 13.36 -14.40
C LEU A 98 -17.90 13.80 -15.84
N SER A 99 -16.92 14.47 -16.44
CA SER A 99 -16.90 14.81 -17.86
C SER A 99 -16.01 13.84 -18.63
N TYR A 100 -16.50 13.36 -19.75
CA TYR A 100 -15.85 12.43 -20.66
C TYR A 100 -15.78 13.09 -22.04
N LYS A 101 -14.61 12.99 -22.69
CA LYS A 101 -14.45 13.44 -24.07
C LYS A 101 -14.31 12.24 -24.99
N PHE A 102 -15.15 12.18 -26.01
CA PHE A 102 -15.16 11.09 -26.97
C PHE A 102 -14.17 11.36 -28.11
N GLU A 103 -13.25 10.44 -28.40
CA GLU A 103 -12.29 10.56 -29.51
C GLU A 103 -12.28 9.27 -30.34
N ILE A 104 -12.48 9.37 -31.66
CA ILE A 104 -12.42 8.24 -32.58
C ILE A 104 -10.98 8.08 -33.06
N LEU A 105 -10.33 6.98 -32.66
CA LEU A 105 -9.04 6.58 -33.19
C LEU A 105 -9.25 6.00 -34.59
N SER A 106 -9.01 6.83 -35.62
CA SER A 106 -9.12 6.41 -37.00
C SER A 106 -7.78 5.86 -37.50
N ASP A 107 -7.86 4.62 -37.99
CA ASP A 107 -6.96 3.89 -38.88
C ASP A 107 -5.81 3.00 -38.35
N SER A 108 -6.09 1.69 -38.52
CA SER A 108 -5.26 0.70 -39.22
C SER A 108 -3.84 0.45 -38.69
N LYS A 109 -3.75 -0.25 -37.56
CA LYS A 109 -2.92 -1.46 -37.38
C LYS A 109 -3.03 -1.88 -35.92
N VAL A 110 -3.31 -3.15 -35.71
CA VAL A 110 -3.30 -3.81 -34.40
C VAL A 110 -1.99 -3.48 -33.69
N CYS A 111 -2.04 -2.66 -32.63
CA CYS A 111 -0.90 -2.43 -31.74
C CYS A 111 -1.34 -2.61 -30.29
N LYS A 112 -1.01 -3.78 -29.75
CA LYS A 112 -0.94 -4.02 -28.30
C LYS A 112 0.20 -3.19 -27.72
N GLY A 113 -0.06 -2.36 -26.71
CA GLY A 113 0.97 -1.81 -25.82
C GLY A 113 0.82 -0.33 -25.50
N LEU A 114 0.77 0.00 -24.20
CA LEU A 114 1.06 1.34 -23.69
C LEU A 114 2.50 1.70 -24.06
N LYS A 115 2.69 2.65 -24.99
CA LYS A 115 4.02 3.16 -25.32
C LYS A 115 4.43 4.22 -24.30
N ILE A 116 5.09 3.78 -23.23
CA ILE A 116 5.78 4.66 -22.29
C ILE A 116 7.18 4.92 -22.86
N SER A 117 7.44 6.12 -23.38
CA SER A 117 8.77 6.52 -23.81
C SER A 117 9.60 6.93 -22.58
N MET A 118 10.56 6.10 -22.19
CA MET A 118 11.61 6.47 -21.24
C MET A 118 12.90 6.76 -22.02
N ASP A 119 13.58 7.84 -21.64
CA ASP A 119 14.89 8.19 -22.18
C ASP A 119 15.96 7.14 -21.80
N VAL A 120 16.86 6.85 -22.73
CA VAL A 120 17.92 5.83 -22.62
C VAL A 120 18.84 6.13 -21.43
N GLU A 121 19.12 7.39 -21.15
CA GLU A 121 19.95 7.78 -19.99
C GLU A 121 19.28 7.47 -18.64
N HIS A 122 17.95 7.52 -18.60
CA HIS A 122 17.16 7.29 -17.39
C HIS A 122 16.86 5.81 -17.12
N THR A 123 17.34 4.91 -17.97
CA THR A 123 17.15 3.45 -17.87
C THR A 123 18.46 2.70 -17.60
N LYS A 124 19.53 3.43 -17.27
CA LYS A 124 20.85 2.88 -16.93
C LYS A 124 20.97 2.60 -15.44
N CYS A 125 21.66 1.51 -15.12
CA CYS A 125 22.06 1.19 -13.76
C CYS A 125 23.16 2.13 -13.28
N SER A 126 23.00 2.80 -12.14
CA SER A 126 24.05 3.71 -11.63
C SER A 126 25.32 2.98 -11.13
N ILE A 127 25.35 1.64 -11.15
CA ILE A 127 26.51 0.83 -10.76
C ILE A 127 27.33 0.43 -11.99
N CYS A 128 26.70 -0.21 -12.98
CA CYS A 128 27.38 -0.70 -14.18
C CYS A 128 27.24 0.22 -15.40
N LEU A 129 26.45 1.30 -15.29
CA LEU A 129 26.20 2.33 -16.31
C LEU A 129 25.58 1.81 -17.62
N ASN A 130 25.15 0.56 -17.64
CA ASN A 130 24.44 -0.10 -18.74
C ASN A 130 22.93 -0.17 -18.45
N ILE A 131 22.10 -0.34 -19.50
CA ILE A 131 20.63 -0.52 -19.41
C ILE A 131 20.29 -1.61 -18.40
N TRP A 132 19.34 -1.44 -17.49
CA TRP A 132 19.10 -2.43 -16.43
C TRP A 132 18.91 -3.88 -16.96
N HIS A 133 19.47 -4.87 -16.26
CA HIS A 133 19.25 -6.31 -16.47
C HIS A 133 18.76 -6.93 -15.17
N ASP A 134 17.69 -7.71 -15.24
CA ASP A 134 16.95 -8.23 -14.07
C ASP A 134 16.74 -7.15 -12.99
N VAL A 135 15.84 -6.21 -13.26
CA VAL A 135 15.77 -4.94 -12.50
C VAL A 135 15.31 -5.16 -11.07
N VAL A 136 15.99 -4.51 -10.11
CA VAL A 136 15.58 -4.43 -8.71
C VAL A 136 15.39 -2.98 -8.26
N THR A 137 14.39 -2.74 -7.41
CA THR A 137 14.06 -1.42 -6.86
C THR A 137 14.36 -1.39 -5.35
N ALA A 138 15.14 -0.41 -4.92
CA ALA A 138 15.51 -0.20 -3.51
C ALA A 138 14.59 0.81 -2.82
N ALA A 139 13.91 0.43 -1.75
CA ALA A 139 13.06 1.31 -0.94
C ALA A 139 13.75 1.82 0.32
N PRO A 140 13.44 3.05 0.79
CA PRO A 140 12.34 3.91 0.35
C PRO A 140 12.69 4.87 -0.79
N CYS A 141 13.92 4.84 -1.31
CA CYS A 141 14.36 5.81 -2.32
C CYS A 141 13.90 5.51 -3.76
N PHE A 142 13.34 4.33 -4.01
CA PHE A 142 12.87 3.81 -5.30
C PHE A 142 13.89 3.89 -6.45
N HIS A 143 15.19 3.91 -6.16
CA HIS A 143 16.23 3.80 -7.17
C HIS A 143 16.35 2.36 -7.68
N ASN A 144 16.70 2.23 -8.96
CA ASN A 144 16.67 0.96 -9.68
C ASN A 144 18.07 0.53 -10.13
N PHE A 145 18.34 -0.78 -10.03
CA PHE A 145 19.64 -1.38 -10.31
C PHE A 145 19.48 -2.73 -11.01
N CYS A 146 20.55 -3.25 -11.60
CA CYS A 146 20.57 -4.66 -11.99
C CYS A 146 20.64 -5.54 -10.73
N ASN A 147 19.95 -6.68 -10.72
CA ASN A 147 19.93 -7.60 -9.58
C ASN A 147 21.35 -8.01 -9.16
N GLY A 148 22.15 -8.49 -10.10
CA GLY A 148 23.55 -8.87 -9.85
C GLY A 148 24.39 -7.71 -9.29
N CYS A 149 24.26 -6.51 -9.86
CA CYS A 149 25.00 -5.34 -9.40
C CYS A 149 24.65 -4.96 -7.96
N PHE A 150 23.37 -4.92 -7.62
CA PHE A 150 22.94 -4.57 -6.27
C PHE A 150 23.23 -5.69 -5.27
N SER A 151 23.13 -6.95 -5.68
CA SER A 151 23.45 -8.12 -4.84
C SER A 151 24.92 -8.13 -4.41
N GLU A 152 25.84 -7.80 -5.31
CA GLU A 152 27.25 -7.68 -4.98
C GLU A 152 27.53 -6.48 -4.07
N TRP A 153 26.85 -5.35 -4.31
CA TRP A 153 26.89 -4.19 -3.41
C TRP A 153 26.38 -4.52 -2.01
N LEU A 154 25.26 -5.26 -1.93
CA LEU A 154 24.64 -5.71 -0.70
C LEU A 154 25.62 -6.54 0.14
N LYS A 155 26.26 -7.54 -0.47
CA LYS A 155 27.28 -8.39 0.16
C LYS A 155 28.42 -7.57 0.76
N ARG A 156 29.03 -6.69 -0.04
CA ARG A 156 30.15 -5.82 0.39
C ARG A 156 29.74 -4.82 1.47
N SER A 157 28.51 -4.33 1.42
CA SER A 157 27.99 -3.37 2.40
C SER A 157 27.74 -4.04 3.76
N GLN A 158 27.23 -5.27 3.76
CA GLN A 158 26.97 -6.03 5.00
C GLN A 158 28.25 -6.45 5.73
N GLU A 159 29.34 -6.68 5.00
CA GLU A 159 30.66 -6.96 5.60
C GLU A 159 31.25 -5.74 6.34
N LYS A 160 30.92 -4.51 5.89
CA LYS A 160 31.56 -3.27 6.36
C LYS A 160 30.68 -2.40 7.25
N ARG A 161 29.35 -2.54 7.18
CA ARG A 161 28.39 -1.62 7.82
C ARG A 161 27.19 -2.36 8.37
N THR A 162 26.59 -1.80 9.42
CA THR A 162 25.36 -2.30 10.06
C THR A 162 24.09 -2.03 9.26
N SER A 163 24.15 -1.12 8.28
CA SER A 163 23.06 -0.76 7.39
C SER A 163 23.54 -0.68 5.94
N VAL A 164 22.67 -1.04 5.01
CA VAL A 164 22.96 -0.99 3.57
C VAL A 164 22.52 0.35 3.04
N LEU A 165 23.43 1.05 2.38
CA LEU A 165 23.15 2.36 1.79
C LEU A 165 22.89 2.21 0.30
N CYS A 166 21.97 3.02 -0.23
CA CYS A 166 21.67 3.05 -1.65
C CYS A 166 22.92 3.54 -2.43
N PRO A 167 23.36 2.83 -3.48
CA PRO A 167 24.50 3.25 -4.30
C PRO A 167 24.34 4.65 -4.92
N GLN A 168 23.10 5.03 -5.26
CA GLN A 168 22.80 6.27 -5.96
C GLN A 168 22.63 7.47 -5.01
N CYS A 169 21.78 7.35 -3.98
CA CYS A 169 21.45 8.47 -3.10
C CYS A 169 21.96 8.33 -1.66
N ARG A 170 22.64 7.23 -1.33
CA ARG A 170 23.16 6.90 0.01
C ARG A 170 22.09 6.79 1.11
N ALA A 171 20.81 6.83 0.77
CA ALA A 171 19.73 6.57 1.72
C ALA A 171 19.81 5.14 2.26
N VAL A 172 19.38 4.92 3.51
CA VAL A 172 19.34 3.58 4.11
C VAL A 172 18.29 2.74 3.37
N VAL A 173 18.73 1.63 2.77
CA VAL A 173 17.84 0.70 2.07
C VAL A 173 17.22 -0.24 3.08
N GLN A 174 15.90 -0.28 3.11
CA GLN A 174 15.12 -1.13 4.01
C GLN A 174 14.61 -2.39 3.29
N PHE A 175 14.28 -2.23 2.02
CA PHE A 175 13.69 -3.27 1.18
C PHE A 175 14.33 -3.20 -0.21
N VAL A 176 14.59 -4.35 -0.82
CA VAL A 176 14.90 -4.45 -2.24
C VAL A 176 14.11 -5.59 -2.87
N GLY A 177 13.55 -5.37 -4.04
CA GLY A 177 12.73 -6.38 -4.72
C GLY A 177 12.80 -6.24 -6.23
N ARG A 178 12.48 -7.32 -6.94
CA ARG A 178 12.46 -7.37 -8.41
C ARG A 178 11.33 -6.50 -8.95
N ASN A 179 11.62 -5.80 -10.05
CA ASN A 179 10.67 -4.93 -10.73
C ASN A 179 10.48 -5.39 -12.19
N HIS A 180 9.52 -6.30 -12.38
CA HIS A 180 9.20 -6.87 -13.68
C HIS A 180 8.67 -5.85 -14.69
N PHE A 181 8.03 -4.77 -14.22
CA PHE A 181 7.57 -3.70 -15.09
C PHE A 181 8.75 -2.97 -15.75
N LEU A 182 9.75 -2.58 -14.96
CA LEU A 182 10.96 -1.93 -15.49
C LEU A 182 11.82 -2.88 -16.31
N LEU A 183 11.79 -4.19 -16.03
CA LEU A 183 12.42 -5.21 -16.86
C LEU A 183 11.82 -5.22 -18.28
N ASN A 184 10.50 -5.23 -18.40
CA ASN A 184 9.84 -5.20 -19.72
C ASN A 184 10.18 -3.93 -20.51
N ILE A 185 10.32 -2.79 -19.83
CA ILE A 185 10.75 -1.53 -20.46
C ILE A 185 12.19 -1.64 -20.94
N ALA A 186 13.10 -2.16 -20.11
CA ALA A 186 14.49 -2.36 -20.49
C ALA A 186 14.63 -3.31 -21.69
N GLU A 187 13.88 -4.41 -21.72
CA GLU A 187 13.85 -5.34 -22.85
C GLU A 187 13.31 -4.70 -24.13
N THR A 188 12.31 -3.83 -24.03
CA THR A 188 11.76 -3.08 -25.17
C THR A 188 12.81 -2.14 -25.77
N ILE A 189 13.56 -1.40 -24.94
CA ILE A 189 14.64 -0.52 -25.38
C ILE A 189 15.74 -1.32 -26.10
N LEU A 190 16.10 -2.50 -25.57
CA LEU A 190 17.10 -3.40 -26.17
C LEU A 190 16.62 -4.11 -27.45
N GLN A 191 15.31 -4.09 -27.73
CA GLN A 191 14.75 -4.53 -29.01
C GLN A 191 14.78 -3.40 -30.05
N GLU A 192 14.51 -2.17 -29.63
CA GLU A 192 14.56 -0.99 -30.50
C GLU A 192 15.99 -0.58 -30.88
N ASP A 193 16.96 -0.76 -29.96
CA ASP A 193 18.38 -0.49 -30.20
C ASP A 193 19.26 -1.65 -29.72
N SER A 194 19.64 -2.52 -30.65
CA SER A 194 20.50 -3.66 -30.37
C SER A 194 21.94 -3.29 -29.98
N SER A 195 22.38 -2.05 -30.25
CA SER A 195 23.74 -1.59 -29.90
C SER A 195 23.93 -1.40 -28.39
N LEU A 196 22.82 -1.29 -27.64
CA LEU A 196 22.80 -1.15 -26.18
C LEU A 196 22.87 -2.50 -25.44
N ARG A 197 22.92 -3.63 -26.16
CA ARG A 197 22.97 -4.97 -25.57
C ARG A 197 24.34 -5.28 -24.99
N ARG A 198 24.32 -5.92 -23.82
CA ARG A 198 25.52 -6.52 -23.21
C ARG A 198 25.95 -7.77 -23.96
N SER A 199 27.21 -8.15 -23.79
CA SER A 199 27.70 -9.45 -24.22
C SER A 199 27.06 -10.59 -23.40
N VAL A 200 27.07 -11.79 -23.97
CA VAL A 200 26.49 -12.98 -23.31
C VAL A 200 27.27 -13.32 -22.04
N GLU A 201 28.58 -13.10 -22.06
CA GLU A 201 29.48 -13.32 -20.93
C GLU A 201 29.17 -12.36 -19.77
N GLU A 202 28.89 -11.08 -20.06
CA GLU A 202 28.51 -10.11 -19.03
C GLU A 202 27.16 -10.42 -18.38
N ILE A 203 26.20 -10.88 -19.18
CA ILE A 203 24.88 -11.31 -18.68
C ILE A 203 25.04 -12.50 -17.74
N ALA A 204 25.81 -13.52 -18.14
CA ALA A 204 26.06 -14.70 -17.32
C ALA A 204 26.73 -14.35 -15.98
N ILE A 205 27.66 -13.38 -15.97
CA ILE A 205 28.27 -12.86 -14.74
C ILE A 205 27.21 -12.20 -13.84
N LEU A 206 26.37 -11.32 -14.39
CA LEU A 206 25.30 -10.65 -13.64
C LEU A 206 24.29 -11.65 -13.05
N ASP A 207 23.90 -12.66 -13.81
CA ASP A 207 22.99 -13.71 -13.36
C ASP A 207 23.61 -14.54 -12.24
N SER A 208 24.90 -14.88 -12.34
CA SER A 208 25.62 -15.61 -11.27
C SER A 208 25.68 -14.87 -9.94
N CYS A 209 25.63 -13.53 -9.98
CA CYS A 209 25.63 -12.67 -8.80
C CYS A 209 24.23 -12.33 -8.29
N SER A 210 23.15 -12.74 -8.98
CA SER A 210 21.78 -12.31 -8.67
C SER A 210 21.19 -13.09 -7.50
N LEU A 211 21.14 -12.47 -6.33
CA LEU A 211 20.68 -13.09 -5.07
C LEU A 211 19.23 -12.73 -4.72
N ILE A 212 18.67 -11.67 -5.32
CA ILE A 212 17.35 -11.15 -4.96
C ILE A 212 16.29 -11.87 -5.80
N GLN A 213 15.68 -12.92 -5.26
CA GLN A 213 14.62 -13.65 -5.95
C GLN A 213 13.21 -13.17 -5.59
N SER A 214 13.06 -12.55 -4.42
CA SER A 214 11.81 -12.02 -3.90
C SER A 214 12.05 -10.71 -3.15
N ASN A 215 10.99 -10.14 -2.57
CA ASN A 215 11.11 -8.91 -1.82
C ASN A 215 11.90 -9.13 -0.52
N LEU A 216 13.15 -8.67 -0.47
CA LEU A 216 14.07 -8.88 0.65
C LEU A 216 14.06 -7.68 1.59
N VAL A 217 13.80 -7.94 2.88
CA VAL A 217 13.93 -6.96 3.96
C VAL A 217 15.38 -6.97 4.46
N ILE A 218 16.07 -5.83 4.36
CA ILE A 218 17.45 -5.67 4.82
C ILE A 218 17.39 -5.24 6.30
N GLY A 219 17.38 -6.23 7.19
CA GLY A 219 17.34 -5.98 8.63
C GLY A 219 18.70 -5.57 9.20
N SER A 220 18.72 -4.53 10.04
CA SER A 220 19.83 -4.24 10.95
C SER A 220 19.99 -5.39 11.94
N GLY A 221 21.12 -6.08 11.92
CA GLY A 221 21.41 -7.20 12.83
C GLY A 221 21.40 -6.78 14.30
N LYS A 222 20.26 -6.96 14.98
CA LYS A 222 20.23 -7.11 16.45
C LYS A 222 20.32 -8.59 16.75
N LYS A 223 21.50 -9.05 17.20
CA LYS A 223 21.69 -10.37 17.81
C LYS A 223 20.67 -10.51 18.95
N ARG A 224 19.64 -11.34 18.77
CA ARG A 224 18.74 -11.71 19.87
C ARG A 224 19.46 -12.75 20.71
N THR A 225 19.81 -12.39 21.94
CA THR A 225 20.19 -13.32 23.00
C THR A 225 18.99 -14.22 23.31
N GLN A 226 19.01 -15.45 22.77
CA GLN A 226 18.05 -16.49 23.14
C GLN A 226 18.52 -17.16 24.44
N LYS A 227 17.65 -17.17 25.46
CA LYS A 227 17.76 -18.11 26.59
C LYS A 227 17.45 -19.51 26.06
N ARG A 228 18.37 -20.45 26.31
CA ARG A 228 18.25 -21.90 26.01
C ARG A 228 17.07 -22.54 26.79
N PRO A 229 16.58 -23.67 26.29
CA PRO A 229 16.79 -24.91 27.04
C PRO A 229 17.50 -26.01 26.21
N HIS A 230 18.21 -26.85 26.97
CA HIS A 230 18.91 -28.12 26.65
C HIS A 230 18.17 -29.03 25.65
N SER A 231 18.75 -29.99 24.91
CA SER A 231 20.12 -30.40 24.55
C SER A 231 19.94 -31.54 23.54
N VAL A 232 20.58 -31.51 22.37
CA VAL A 232 20.93 -32.72 21.59
C VAL A 232 22.29 -32.48 20.93
N LEU A 233 23.13 -33.50 21.03
CA LEU A 233 24.54 -33.53 20.68
C LEU A 233 24.79 -33.43 19.17
N GLY A 234 25.80 -32.63 18.81
CA GLY A 234 26.79 -32.91 17.77
C GLY A 234 26.36 -32.79 16.30
N GLN A 235 26.59 -31.63 15.69
CA GLN A 235 27.64 -31.44 14.68
C GLN A 235 27.68 -29.98 14.26
N GLU A 236 28.91 -29.47 14.22
CA GLU A 236 29.25 -28.12 13.79
C GLU A 236 29.11 -28.04 12.27
N GLU A 237 28.19 -27.20 11.79
CA GLU A 237 28.36 -26.46 10.54
C GLU A 237 27.40 -25.27 10.56
N SER A 238 27.96 -24.07 10.41
CA SER A 238 27.19 -22.83 10.32
C SER A 238 26.49 -22.75 8.96
N GLY A 239 25.45 -23.55 8.78
CA GLY A 239 24.51 -23.45 7.68
C GLY A 239 23.41 -22.46 8.05
N VAL A 240 23.16 -21.49 7.18
CA VAL A 240 21.87 -20.78 7.16
C VAL A 240 20.81 -21.88 7.04
N LEU A 241 19.99 -22.09 8.08
CA LEU A 241 18.87 -23.03 8.01
C LEU A 241 17.91 -22.51 6.94
N GLU A 242 18.10 -22.96 5.69
CA GLU A 242 17.10 -22.79 4.65
C GLU A 242 15.85 -23.48 5.17
N LEU A 243 14.78 -22.70 5.36
CA LEU A 243 13.48 -23.21 5.79
C LEU A 243 12.70 -23.52 4.51
N PRO A 244 12.75 -24.75 3.96
CA PRO A 244 12.10 -25.05 2.69
C PRO A 244 10.60 -24.87 2.81
N CYS A 245 9.98 -24.42 1.72
CA CYS A 245 8.53 -24.35 1.61
C CYS A 245 7.93 -25.76 1.77
N PRO A 246 6.96 -25.98 2.68
CA PRO A 246 6.29 -27.27 2.85
C PRO A 246 5.69 -27.83 1.56
N GLN A 247 5.24 -26.96 0.65
CA GLN A 247 4.58 -27.35 -0.60
C GLN A 247 5.54 -27.62 -1.77
N CYS A 248 6.86 -27.45 -1.61
CA CYS A 248 7.82 -27.86 -2.65
C CYS A 248 8.00 -29.38 -2.72
N GLY A 249 7.95 -30.07 -1.58
CA GLY A 249 8.11 -31.53 -1.51
C GLY A 249 6.79 -32.30 -1.38
N THR A 250 5.75 -31.66 -0.86
CA THR A 250 4.53 -32.34 -0.42
C THR A 250 3.30 -31.58 -0.91
N GLU A 251 2.30 -32.31 -1.38
CA GLU A 251 1.02 -31.71 -1.74
C GLU A 251 0.19 -31.46 -0.48
N TYR A 252 -0.27 -30.22 -0.31
CA TYR A 252 -1.22 -29.85 0.74
C TYR A 252 -2.45 -29.23 0.10
N ALA A 253 -3.63 -29.70 0.52
CA ALA A 253 -4.93 -29.28 0.00
C ALA A 253 -5.00 -29.17 -1.54
N GLY A 254 -4.43 -30.16 -2.24
CA GLY A 254 -4.47 -30.23 -3.71
C GLY A 254 -3.44 -29.34 -4.43
N PHE A 255 -2.52 -28.71 -3.70
CA PHE A 255 -1.49 -27.86 -4.30
C PHE A 255 -0.07 -28.27 -3.91
N ARG A 256 0.80 -28.29 -4.92
CA ARG A 256 2.24 -28.52 -4.84
C ARG A 256 2.94 -27.45 -5.68
N CYS A 257 4.02 -26.88 -5.15
CA CYS A 257 4.83 -25.91 -5.89
C CYS A 257 5.48 -26.58 -7.11
N ASN A 258 5.59 -25.81 -8.20
CA ASN A 258 6.40 -26.13 -9.36
C ASN A 258 7.67 -25.24 -9.39
N PRO A 259 8.62 -25.47 -10.30
CA PRO A 259 9.86 -24.68 -10.37
C PRO A 259 9.66 -23.17 -10.57
N ASN A 260 8.52 -22.75 -11.13
CA ASN A 260 8.20 -21.34 -11.38
C ASN A 260 7.37 -20.71 -10.25
N THR A 261 7.09 -21.45 -9.18
CA THR A 261 6.27 -20.95 -8.07
C THR A 261 7.05 -19.91 -7.28
N VAL A 262 6.52 -18.69 -7.26
CA VAL A 262 7.07 -17.60 -6.44
C VAL A 262 6.79 -17.89 -4.97
N HIS A 263 7.80 -17.71 -4.13
CA HIS A 263 7.69 -17.93 -2.69
C HIS A 263 7.73 -16.62 -1.91
N LEU A 264 6.97 -16.59 -0.82
CA LEU A 264 6.90 -15.52 0.16
C LEU A 264 7.56 -15.99 1.45
N GLN A 265 8.45 -15.17 2.00
CA GLN A 265 9.00 -15.39 3.33
C GLN A 265 8.09 -14.75 4.38
N CYS A 266 7.62 -15.54 5.34
CA CYS A 266 6.79 -15.05 6.43
C CYS A 266 7.60 -14.12 7.33
N HIS A 267 7.08 -12.91 7.56
CA HIS A 267 7.71 -11.94 8.43
C HIS A 267 7.76 -12.38 9.90
N GLY A 268 6.77 -13.15 10.37
CA GLY A 268 6.68 -13.57 11.77
C GLY A 268 7.60 -14.73 12.14
N CYS A 269 7.70 -15.76 11.28
CA CYS A 269 8.45 -16.98 11.58
C CYS A 269 9.65 -17.24 10.65
N GLY A 270 9.84 -16.46 9.58
CA GLY A 270 10.88 -16.67 8.58
C GLY A 270 10.64 -17.85 7.64
N GLY A 271 9.59 -18.66 7.86
CA GLY A 271 9.25 -19.80 7.01
C GLY A 271 8.69 -19.40 5.66
N MET A 272 8.85 -20.29 4.68
CA MET A 272 8.47 -20.06 3.28
C MET A 272 7.06 -20.58 2.98
N MET A 273 6.32 -19.87 2.13
CA MET A 273 5.03 -20.30 1.56
C MET A 273 4.92 -19.90 0.09
N PRO A 274 4.14 -20.59 -0.76
CA PRO A 274 3.95 -20.14 -2.14
C PRO A 274 3.07 -18.88 -2.18
N SER A 275 3.35 -17.98 -3.11
CA SER A 275 2.49 -16.82 -3.41
C SER A 275 1.28 -17.29 -4.22
N ARG A 276 0.09 -17.17 -3.63
CA ARG A 276 -1.17 -17.67 -4.19
C ARG A 276 -2.31 -16.68 -3.97
N PHE A 277 -2.75 -16.05 -5.05
CA PHE A 277 -3.88 -15.11 -5.05
C PHE A 277 -5.21 -15.81 -5.39
N ASP A 278 -5.15 -17.00 -5.99
CA ASP A 278 -6.28 -17.74 -6.56
C ASP A 278 -7.22 -18.37 -5.51
N ILE A 279 -6.76 -18.51 -4.26
CA ILE A 279 -7.50 -19.16 -3.18
C ILE A 279 -8.29 -18.19 -2.29
N GLY A 280 -8.22 -16.89 -2.56
CA GLY A 280 -8.93 -15.87 -1.77
C GLY A 280 -8.44 -15.73 -0.32
N ILE A 281 -7.25 -16.26 0.00
CA ILE A 281 -6.68 -16.20 1.34
C ILE A 281 -5.64 -15.09 1.40
N PRO A 282 -5.77 -14.12 2.32
CA PRO A 282 -4.81 -13.04 2.45
C PRO A 282 -3.48 -13.58 2.98
N GLN A 283 -2.42 -13.28 2.22
CA GLN A 283 -1.04 -13.61 2.55
C GLN A 283 -0.21 -12.40 2.95
N HIS A 284 -0.73 -11.19 2.74
CA HIS A 284 -0.08 -9.92 3.06
C HIS A 284 -0.95 -9.12 4.03
N CYS A 285 -0.30 -8.42 4.96
CA CYS A 285 -0.95 -7.42 5.79
C CYS A 285 -1.15 -6.13 4.99
N LEU A 286 -2.38 -5.65 4.83
CA LEU A 286 -2.63 -4.41 4.07
C LEU A 286 -2.01 -3.17 4.74
N GLY A 287 -1.80 -3.20 6.06
CA GLY A 287 -1.23 -2.08 6.81
C GLY A 287 0.29 -1.95 6.76
N CYS A 288 1.03 -2.96 6.26
CA CYS A 288 2.49 -2.90 6.20
C CYS A 288 3.13 -3.67 5.03
N ASP A 289 2.32 -4.28 4.17
CA ASP A 289 2.70 -5.06 2.98
C ASP A 289 3.58 -6.29 3.23
N ARG A 290 3.81 -6.63 4.51
CA ARG A 290 4.60 -7.81 4.90
C ARG A 290 3.76 -9.09 4.77
N ALA A 291 4.42 -10.18 4.39
CA ALA A 291 3.79 -11.48 4.23
C ALA A 291 3.67 -12.24 5.57
N PHE A 292 2.54 -12.94 5.76
CA PHE A 292 2.26 -13.76 6.94
C PHE A 292 1.64 -15.10 6.54
N CYS A 293 2.19 -16.18 7.08
CA CYS A 293 1.82 -17.52 6.65
C CYS A 293 0.70 -18.19 7.46
N GLY A 294 0.28 -17.60 8.58
CA GLY A 294 -0.67 -18.22 9.51
C GLY A 294 -2.02 -18.56 8.87
N ALA A 295 -2.66 -17.58 8.22
CA ALA A 295 -3.95 -17.77 7.56
C ALA A 295 -3.87 -18.78 6.41
N TYR A 296 -2.81 -18.70 5.61
CA TYR A 296 -2.54 -19.62 4.52
C TYR A 296 -2.43 -21.07 5.02
N TRP A 297 -1.50 -21.34 5.93
CA TRP A 297 -1.25 -22.70 6.41
C TRP A 297 -2.42 -23.30 7.19
N ARG A 298 -3.21 -22.48 7.88
CA ARG A 298 -4.47 -22.92 8.49
C ARG A 298 -5.41 -23.50 7.46
N ALA A 299 -5.61 -22.79 6.34
CA ALA A 299 -6.52 -23.24 5.30
C ALA A 299 -5.99 -24.44 4.51
N GLN A 300 -4.67 -24.54 4.35
CA GLN A 300 -4.02 -25.73 3.78
C GLN A 300 -4.03 -26.94 4.74
N ARG A 301 -4.57 -26.80 5.96
CA ARG A 301 -4.63 -27.83 7.01
C ARG A 301 -3.25 -28.38 7.38
N LEU A 302 -2.21 -27.55 7.27
CA LEU A 302 -0.87 -27.93 7.69
C LEU A 302 -0.83 -28.02 9.21
N GLN A 303 -0.58 -29.22 9.73
CA GLN A 303 -0.39 -29.43 11.17
C GLN A 303 0.94 -28.84 11.62
N ARG A 304 0.97 -28.23 12.81
CA ARG A 304 2.21 -27.70 13.39
C ARG A 304 3.13 -28.87 13.72
N SER A 305 4.13 -29.10 12.88
CA SER A 305 5.25 -30.00 13.14
C SER A 305 6.51 -29.18 13.41
N GLY A 306 7.44 -29.72 14.21
CA GLY A 306 8.74 -29.08 14.47
C GLY A 306 9.62 -28.89 13.22
N THR A 307 9.24 -29.52 12.10
CA THR A 307 9.96 -29.49 10.82
C THR A 307 9.85 -28.15 10.07
N TYR A 308 8.75 -27.40 10.23
CA TYR A 308 8.51 -26.17 9.47
C TYR A 308 8.16 -25.00 10.38
N ALA A 309 8.85 -23.88 10.19
CA ALA A 309 8.54 -22.64 10.89
C ALA A 309 7.22 -22.06 10.37
N THR A 310 6.13 -22.24 11.14
CA THR A 310 4.78 -21.78 10.80
C THR A 310 4.22 -20.89 11.89
N CYS A 311 3.63 -19.76 11.50
CA CYS A 311 2.99 -18.84 12.42
C CYS A 311 1.66 -19.39 12.95
N ASN A 312 1.25 -18.92 14.13
CA ASN A 312 -0.13 -19.07 14.59
C ASN A 312 -1.09 -18.41 13.57
N PRO A 313 -2.22 -19.03 13.23
CA PRO A 313 -3.21 -18.41 12.34
C PRO A 313 -3.69 -17.03 12.76
N GLU A 314 -3.65 -16.72 14.06
CA GLU A 314 -4.02 -15.41 14.61
C GLU A 314 -3.07 -14.26 14.23
N THR A 315 -1.95 -14.55 13.54
CA THR A 315 -0.98 -13.53 13.13
C THR A 315 -1.48 -12.56 12.06
N LEU A 316 -2.45 -12.98 11.23
CA LEU A 316 -3.07 -12.17 10.18
C LEU A 316 -4.55 -12.54 10.11
N LYS A 317 -5.43 -11.63 10.55
CA LYS A 317 -6.88 -11.85 10.59
C LYS A 317 -7.66 -10.54 10.45
N PRO A 318 -8.97 -10.57 10.10
CA PRO A 318 -9.80 -9.37 9.97
C PRO A 318 -9.80 -8.54 11.24
N ILE A 319 -9.81 -7.22 11.13
CA ILE A 319 -9.90 -6.29 12.27
C ILE A 319 -11.11 -6.60 13.17
N SER A 320 -12.28 -6.86 12.58
CA SER A 320 -13.54 -7.18 13.27
C SER A 320 -13.47 -8.45 14.11
N SER A 321 -12.62 -9.41 13.73
CA SER A 321 -12.44 -10.70 14.42
C SER A 321 -11.45 -10.65 15.60
N ARG A 322 -10.90 -9.47 15.90
CA ARG A 322 -9.88 -9.29 16.95
C ARG A 322 -10.53 -8.94 18.28
N THR A 323 -9.98 -9.52 19.34
CA THR A 323 -10.33 -9.19 20.73
C THR A 323 -9.19 -8.46 21.39
N ILE A 324 -9.51 -7.50 22.26
CA ILE A 324 -8.54 -6.70 22.99
C ILE A 324 -8.98 -6.52 24.45
N SER A 325 -8.05 -6.80 25.36
CA SER A 325 -8.27 -6.71 26.80
C SER A 325 -7.36 -5.70 27.49
N ARG A 326 -6.33 -5.19 26.80
CA ARG A 326 -5.36 -4.24 27.35
C ARG A 326 -4.97 -3.22 26.29
N ILE A 327 -4.70 -1.99 26.73
CA ILE A 327 -4.20 -0.93 25.86
C ILE A 327 -2.80 -1.32 25.34
N PRO A 328 -2.54 -1.27 24.01
CA PRO A 328 -1.23 -1.59 23.47
C PRO A 328 -0.17 -0.63 23.97
N GLN A 329 1.03 -1.13 24.28
CA GLN A 329 2.13 -0.34 24.85
C GLN A 329 2.50 0.89 24.00
N LEU A 330 2.35 0.81 22.68
CA LEU A 330 2.66 1.91 21.75
C LEU A 330 1.67 3.08 21.80
N THR A 331 0.52 2.91 22.46
CA THR A 331 -0.54 3.92 22.52
C THR A 331 -0.03 5.19 23.19
N HIS A 332 -0.46 6.36 22.71
CA HIS A 332 0.00 7.67 23.21
C HIS A 332 1.55 7.78 23.26
N GLU A 333 2.24 7.33 22.21
CA GLU A 333 3.71 7.46 22.11
C GLU A 333 4.46 6.77 23.27
N ASN A 334 3.94 5.64 23.76
CA ASN A 334 4.43 4.90 24.93
C ASN A 334 4.33 5.67 26.26
N ASN A 335 3.51 6.73 26.34
CA ASN A 335 3.31 7.49 27.57
C ASN A 335 2.36 6.75 28.52
N GLN A 336 2.90 6.10 29.55
CA GLN A 336 2.14 5.30 30.52
C GLN A 336 1.10 6.13 31.29
N HIS A 337 1.37 7.41 31.57
CA HIS A 337 0.41 8.27 32.26
C HIS A 337 -0.83 8.54 31.41
N GLU A 338 -0.65 8.75 30.10
CA GLU A 338 -1.78 8.95 29.19
C GLU A 338 -2.55 7.65 28.94
N GLN A 339 -1.87 6.50 28.98
CA GLN A 339 -2.51 5.18 28.93
C GLN A 339 -3.38 4.92 30.17
N ASP A 340 -2.85 5.17 31.37
CA ASP A 340 -3.60 5.06 32.64
C ASP A 340 -4.83 5.97 32.65
N ILE A 341 -4.66 7.24 32.25
CA ILE A 341 -5.78 8.18 32.15
C ILE A 341 -6.84 7.64 31.20
N THR A 342 -6.43 7.08 30.05
CA THR A 342 -7.35 6.52 29.07
C THR A 342 -8.11 5.32 29.61
N GLU A 343 -7.44 4.42 30.32
CA GLU A 343 -8.08 3.26 30.98
C GLU A 343 -9.09 3.71 32.05
N ARG A 344 -8.75 4.73 32.84
CA ARG A 344 -9.66 5.35 33.81
C ARG A 344 -10.85 6.03 33.16
N CYS A 345 -10.66 6.73 32.02
CA CYS A 345 -11.77 7.33 31.25
C CYS A 345 -12.76 6.25 30.78
N ILE A 346 -12.24 5.15 30.21
CA ILE A 346 -13.06 4.02 29.73
C ILE A 346 -13.87 3.42 30.89
N SER A 347 -13.21 3.21 32.03
CA SER A 347 -13.83 2.66 33.24
C SER A 347 -14.93 3.59 33.81
N GLN A 348 -14.67 4.90 33.86
CA GLN A 348 -15.65 5.90 34.34
C GLN A 348 -16.90 5.96 33.45
N MET A 349 -16.76 5.63 32.16
CA MET A 349 -17.88 5.51 31.23
C MET A 349 -18.63 4.16 31.33
N GLY A 350 -18.17 3.23 32.18
CA GLY A 350 -18.78 1.90 32.33
C GLY A 350 -18.63 1.00 31.09
N LYS A 351 -17.62 1.26 30.25
CA LYS A 351 -17.36 0.49 29.03
C LYS A 351 -16.14 -0.42 29.21
N THR A 352 -16.06 -1.49 28.42
CA THR A 352 -14.80 -2.23 28.26
C THR A 352 -13.95 -1.59 27.15
N LEU A 353 -12.64 -1.90 27.15
CA LEU A 353 -11.77 -1.49 26.05
C LEU A 353 -12.27 -2.04 24.69
N GLN A 354 -12.78 -3.27 24.68
CA GLN A 354 -13.35 -3.87 23.47
C GLN A 354 -14.54 -3.08 22.94
N ASP A 355 -15.44 -2.62 23.81
CA ASP A 355 -16.63 -1.83 23.41
C ASP A 355 -16.20 -0.52 22.75
N VAL A 356 -15.24 0.17 23.37
CA VAL A 356 -14.69 1.42 22.82
C VAL A 356 -14.02 1.16 21.47
N ILE A 357 -13.17 0.14 21.34
CA ILE A 357 -12.53 -0.15 20.06
C ILE A 357 -13.55 -0.53 18.98
N SER A 358 -14.59 -1.29 19.32
CA SER A 358 -15.64 -1.68 18.38
C SER A 358 -16.42 -0.45 17.88
N GLU A 359 -16.80 0.46 18.78
CA GLU A 359 -17.44 1.73 18.43
C GLU A 359 -16.55 2.60 17.52
N TRP A 360 -15.27 2.71 17.85
CA TRP A 360 -14.33 3.55 17.11
C TRP A 360 -13.91 2.95 15.76
N ILE A 361 -13.98 1.62 15.59
CA ILE A 361 -13.86 0.97 14.28
C ILE A 361 -15.02 1.36 13.37
N VAL A 362 -16.26 1.46 13.90
CA VAL A 362 -17.40 1.94 13.10
C VAL A 362 -17.17 3.37 12.63
N LYS A 363 -16.72 4.26 13.52
CA LYS A 363 -16.37 5.65 13.16
C LYS A 363 -15.25 5.73 12.12
N PHE A 364 -14.24 4.86 12.24
CA PHE A 364 -13.16 4.74 11.26
C PHE A 364 -13.67 4.28 9.89
N ASN A 365 -14.56 3.29 9.82
CA ASN A 365 -15.19 2.83 8.57
C ASN A 365 -16.06 3.91 7.93
N ASN A 366 -16.82 4.65 8.74
CA ASN A 366 -17.69 5.75 8.29
C ASN A 366 -16.91 7.01 7.88
N ARG A 367 -15.58 7.01 8.03
CA ARG A 367 -14.71 8.16 7.75
C ARG A 367 -15.04 9.38 8.60
N GLU A 368 -15.50 9.16 9.83
CA GLU A 368 -15.78 10.22 10.82
C GLU A 368 -14.52 10.75 11.52
N ILE A 369 -13.36 10.12 11.30
CA ILE A 369 -12.08 10.50 11.90
C ILE A 369 -11.03 10.78 10.83
N ASP A 370 -10.17 11.77 11.07
CA ASP A 370 -9.10 12.14 10.15
C ASP A 370 -7.96 11.12 10.21
N ARG A 371 -7.75 10.44 9.08
CA ARG A 371 -6.86 9.30 8.90
C ARG A 371 -5.45 9.68 8.43
N THR A 372 -5.18 10.96 8.19
CA THR A 372 -3.90 11.44 7.61
C THR A 372 -2.67 11.03 8.42
N ARG A 373 -2.83 10.86 9.74
CA ARG A 373 -1.75 10.49 10.67
C ARG A 373 -1.71 9.00 11.02
N MET A 374 -2.52 8.19 10.36
CA MET A 374 -2.56 6.75 10.60
C MET A 374 -1.24 6.10 10.18
N PRO A 375 -0.50 5.41 11.08
CA PRO A 375 0.83 4.89 10.79
C PRO A 375 0.80 3.52 10.10
N LEU A 376 -0.10 3.35 9.13
CA LEU A 376 -0.28 2.16 8.30
C LEU A 376 -0.23 2.53 6.82
N ASN A 377 0.09 1.55 5.97
CA ASN A 377 -0.04 1.69 4.52
C ASN A 377 -1.50 1.54 4.11
N HIS A 378 -1.83 2.00 2.89
CA HIS A 378 -3.13 1.77 2.25
C HIS A 378 -4.36 2.15 3.10
N VAL A 379 -4.21 3.15 3.97
CA VAL A 379 -5.19 3.51 5.01
C VAL A 379 -6.60 3.68 4.45
N GLU A 380 -6.70 4.27 3.26
CA GLU A 380 -7.98 4.54 2.60
C GLU A 380 -8.80 3.28 2.27
N MET A 381 -8.13 2.13 2.12
CA MET A 381 -8.73 0.83 1.82
C MET A 381 -8.98 -0.01 3.08
N ILE A 382 -8.40 0.35 4.23
CA ILE A 382 -8.57 -0.42 5.47
C ILE A 382 -9.99 -0.24 6.01
N THR A 383 -10.66 -1.36 6.27
CA THR A 383 -11.99 -1.47 6.89
C THR A 383 -11.98 -2.54 7.98
N ALA A 384 -13.07 -2.68 8.73
CA ALA A 384 -13.21 -3.74 9.74
C ALA A 384 -12.95 -5.17 9.19
N GLU A 385 -13.23 -5.43 7.91
CA GLU A 385 -13.02 -6.76 7.29
C GLU A 385 -11.59 -6.96 6.76
N THR A 386 -10.77 -5.91 6.79
CA THR A 386 -9.40 -5.96 6.30
C THR A 386 -8.52 -6.81 7.21
N HIS A 387 -7.74 -7.70 6.60
CA HIS A 387 -6.77 -8.50 7.30
C HIS A 387 -5.49 -7.71 7.54
N ILE A 388 -5.13 -7.57 8.82
CA ILE A 388 -3.87 -6.92 9.22
C ILE A 388 -3.13 -7.75 10.26
N CYS A 389 -1.82 -7.54 10.38
CA CYS A 389 -1.00 -8.20 11.38
C CYS A 389 -1.19 -7.60 12.77
N ASN A 390 -0.72 -8.29 13.80
CA ASN A 390 -0.84 -7.85 15.20
C ASN A 390 -0.22 -6.46 15.43
N GLU A 391 0.98 -6.20 14.90
CA GLU A 391 1.64 -4.89 15.05
C GLU A 391 0.82 -3.76 14.40
N CYS A 392 0.21 -4.02 13.23
CA CYS A 392 -0.64 -3.04 12.57
C CYS A 392 -1.95 -2.83 13.33
N TYR A 393 -2.48 -3.88 13.95
CA TYR A 393 -3.67 -3.76 14.79
C TYR A 393 -3.39 -2.94 16.05
N ASP A 394 -2.26 -3.15 16.71
CA ASP A 394 -1.87 -2.35 17.87
C ASP A 394 -1.75 -0.87 17.51
N LYS A 395 -1.16 -0.57 16.34
CA LYS A 395 -1.09 0.79 15.77
C LYS A 395 -2.46 1.40 15.50
N LEU A 396 -3.38 0.62 14.92
CA LEU A 396 -4.77 1.04 14.71
C LEU A 396 -5.44 1.36 16.03
N VAL A 397 -5.37 0.46 17.01
CA VAL A 397 -5.94 0.68 18.33
C VAL A 397 -5.36 1.94 18.98
N GLY A 398 -4.04 2.13 18.95
CA GLY A 398 -3.41 3.31 19.52
C GLY A 398 -3.88 4.61 18.85
N PHE A 399 -4.08 4.58 17.54
CA PHE A 399 -4.66 5.69 16.77
C PHE A 399 -6.13 5.97 17.14
N LEU A 400 -6.95 4.92 17.27
CA LEU A 400 -8.35 5.06 17.68
C LEU A 400 -8.48 5.61 19.10
N LEU A 401 -7.64 5.14 20.03
CA LEU A 401 -7.63 5.62 21.42
C LEU A 401 -7.18 7.09 21.53
N TYR A 402 -6.28 7.55 20.66
CA TYR A 402 -5.96 8.98 20.55
C TYR A 402 -7.22 9.80 20.19
N TRP A 403 -7.95 9.39 19.16
CA TRP A 403 -9.17 10.10 18.76
C TRP A 403 -10.29 10.01 19.80
N PHE A 404 -10.44 8.86 20.45
CA PHE A 404 -11.31 8.68 21.61
C PHE A 404 -11.01 9.73 22.67
N ARG A 405 -9.76 9.83 23.10
CA ARG A 405 -9.36 10.78 24.14
C ARG A 405 -9.53 12.24 23.73
N ILE A 406 -9.20 12.60 22.48
CA ILE A 406 -9.42 13.95 21.95
C ILE A 406 -10.91 14.31 21.92
N SER A 407 -11.78 13.33 21.66
CA SER A 407 -13.22 13.54 21.55
C SER A 407 -13.97 13.36 22.87
N THR A 408 -13.27 12.95 23.93
CA THR A 408 -13.87 12.73 25.25
C THR A 408 -14.16 14.09 25.91
N PRO A 409 -15.42 14.39 26.26
CA PRO A 409 -15.78 15.59 27.01
C PRO A 409 -15.04 15.68 28.35
N LYS A 410 -14.69 16.90 28.77
CA LYS A 410 -13.92 17.13 30.01
C LYS A 410 -14.56 16.51 31.27
N TYR A 411 -15.89 16.47 31.36
CA TYR A 411 -16.59 15.90 32.52
C TYR A 411 -16.48 14.37 32.62
N LEU A 412 -16.06 13.69 31.54
CA LEU A 412 -15.78 12.25 31.52
C LEU A 412 -14.30 11.94 31.72
N LEU A 413 -13.46 12.97 31.88
CA LEU A 413 -12.05 12.80 32.21
C LEU A 413 -11.89 12.71 33.74
N PRO A 414 -10.92 11.93 34.23
CA PRO A 414 -10.48 12.01 35.62
C PRO A 414 -10.11 13.45 36.00
N GLY A 415 -10.35 13.83 37.27
CA GLY A 415 -10.10 15.19 37.76
C GLY A 415 -8.65 15.63 37.55
N ASP A 416 -7.70 14.76 37.90
CA ASP A 416 -6.25 14.97 37.71
C ASP A 416 -5.84 15.12 36.23
N ALA A 417 -6.60 14.51 35.31
CA ALA A 417 -6.37 14.66 33.88
C ALA A 417 -6.89 16.00 33.34
N THR A 418 -7.99 16.51 33.89
CA THR A 418 -8.67 17.73 33.43
C THR A 418 -7.89 18.99 33.77
N GLU A 419 -7.14 18.97 34.87
CA GLU A 419 -6.31 20.08 35.35
C GLU A 419 -4.99 20.23 34.58
N ARG A 420 -4.59 19.22 33.80
CA ARG A 420 -3.32 19.24 33.05
C ARG A 420 -3.40 20.20 31.88
N GLU A 421 -2.48 21.16 31.85
CA GLU A 421 -2.25 21.99 30.67
C GLU A 421 -1.68 21.18 29.51
N ASN A 422 -2.08 21.53 28.28
CA ASN A 422 -1.54 20.93 27.07
C ASN A 422 -0.02 21.15 26.97
N CYS A 423 0.71 20.09 26.63
CA CYS A 423 2.10 20.20 26.23
C CYS A 423 2.16 21.01 24.91
N TRP A 424 3.11 21.94 24.83
CA TRP A 424 3.31 22.74 23.61
C TRP A 424 3.53 21.86 22.37
N TYR A 425 4.34 20.82 22.50
CA TYR A 425 4.63 19.84 21.45
C TYR A 425 3.52 18.79 21.27
N GLY A 426 2.49 18.79 22.12
CA GLY A 426 1.40 17.82 22.13
C GLY A 426 1.89 16.37 22.03
N TYR A 427 1.24 15.58 21.16
CA TYR A 427 1.62 14.19 20.92
C TYR A 427 3.07 14.05 20.42
N ALA A 428 3.67 15.07 19.79
CA ALA A 428 5.02 15.00 19.21
C ALA A 428 6.13 15.31 20.24
N CYS A 429 5.77 15.48 21.52
CA CYS A 429 6.73 15.80 22.57
C CYS A 429 7.74 14.67 22.77
N ARG A 430 9.02 14.90 22.50
CA ARG A 430 10.07 13.89 22.78
C ARG A 430 10.38 13.76 24.27
N THR A 431 10.17 14.84 25.03
CA THR A 431 10.43 14.89 26.48
C THR A 431 9.51 13.96 27.27
N GLN A 432 8.35 13.59 26.72
CA GLN A 432 7.42 12.67 27.37
C GLN A 432 7.99 11.25 27.53
N HIS A 433 9.05 10.88 26.79
CA HIS A 433 9.63 9.53 26.84
C HIS A 433 10.69 9.34 27.92
N HIS A 434 11.33 10.41 28.39
CA HIS A 434 12.50 10.33 29.28
C HIS A 434 12.38 11.23 30.52
N ASN A 435 11.25 11.92 30.70
CA ASN A 435 10.98 12.73 31.88
C ASN A 435 9.56 12.43 32.37
N GLU A 436 9.48 11.54 33.36
CA GLU A 436 8.20 11.10 33.95
C GLU A 436 7.44 12.27 34.59
N ASP A 437 8.13 13.20 35.25
CA ASP A 437 7.48 14.39 35.82
C ASP A 437 6.84 15.27 34.74
N HIS A 438 7.47 15.42 33.57
CA HIS A 438 6.88 16.12 32.44
C HIS A 438 5.66 15.37 31.88
N ALA A 439 5.80 14.06 31.68
CA ALA A 439 4.73 13.18 31.20
C ALA A 439 3.53 13.13 32.15
N ARG A 440 3.75 13.32 33.46
CA ARG A 440 2.69 13.38 34.48
C ARG A 440 2.01 14.74 34.56
N LYS A 441 2.72 15.85 34.34
CA LYS A 441 2.20 17.21 34.54
C LYS A 441 1.53 17.82 33.31
N ARG A 442 1.85 17.36 32.10
CA ARG A 442 1.37 17.97 30.84
C ARG A 442 0.50 16.99 30.05
N ASN A 443 -0.60 17.46 29.48
CA ASN A 443 -1.41 16.65 28.57
C ASN A 443 -0.70 16.51 27.21
N HIS A 444 -0.39 15.28 26.79
CA HIS A 444 0.19 14.97 25.48
C HIS A 444 -0.84 14.48 24.47
N VAL A 445 -2.07 14.17 24.90
CA VAL A 445 -3.20 13.90 24.00
C VAL A 445 -3.83 15.21 23.54
N CYS A 446 -3.02 15.99 22.82
CA CYS A 446 -3.41 17.24 22.19
C CYS A 446 -2.59 17.49 20.93
N ARG A 447 -3.06 18.38 20.06
CA ARG A 447 -2.30 18.80 18.88
C ARG A 447 -1.17 19.76 19.30
N PRO A 448 0.01 19.69 18.65
CA PRO A 448 1.04 20.69 18.83
C PRO A 448 0.48 22.08 18.56
N THR A 449 0.75 23.01 19.46
CA THR A 449 0.35 24.41 19.28
C THR A 449 1.46 25.09 18.50
N ARG A 450 1.19 25.48 17.24
CA ARG A 450 2.17 26.22 16.42
C ARG A 450 2.51 27.56 17.10
N SER A 451 3.78 27.76 17.47
CA SER A 451 4.56 28.99 17.17
C SER A 451 5.93 29.03 17.85
N ARG A 452 6.97 28.61 17.14
CA ARG A 452 8.08 29.47 16.69
C ARG A 452 8.80 28.80 15.55
#